data_AF-A0A7V1IKI4-F1
#
_entry.id   AF-A0A7V1IKI4-F1
#
_cell.length_a   1.000
_cell.length_b   1.000
_cell.length_c   1.000
_cell.angle_alpha   90.00
_cell.angle_beta   90.00
_cell.angle_gamma   90.00
#
_symmetry.space_group_name_H-M   'P 1'
#
loop_
_entity.id
_entity.type
_entity.pdbx_description
1 polymer ?
#
loop_
_entity_poly.entity_id
_entity_poly.type
_entity_poly.pdbx_seq_one_letter_code
_entity_poly.pdbx_strand_id
1 'polypeptide(L)'
;MGLVCRLLEERGIATTYVATGRDLTALVKPPRALFVNHPMGNNFGPANDPETQREIVRRALGLVETVEVGGTIVDMPTNWTKPFAFGPGTG
;
A
#
# COMPACT_ATOMS: atom_id res chain seq x y z
N MET A 1 -4.77 6.78 -6.51
CA MET A 1 -5.67 7.07 -5.38
C MET A 1 -5.11 8.08 -4.35
N GLY A 2 -3.79 8.32 -4.23
CA GLY A 2 -3.27 9.18 -3.16
C GLY A 2 -3.74 10.65 -3.13
N LEU A 3 -4.12 11.24 -4.26
CA LEU A 3 -4.73 12.59 -4.29
C LEU A 3 -6.10 12.62 -3.60
N VAL A 4 -6.91 11.57 -3.78
CA VAL A 4 -8.22 11.44 -3.13
C VAL A 4 -8.05 11.32 -1.62
N CYS A 5 -7.03 10.60 -1.14
CA CYS A 5 -6.74 10.50 0.28
C CYS A 5 -6.54 11.87 0.93
N ARG A 6 -5.79 12.79 0.29
CA ARG A 6 -5.60 14.15 0.81
C ARG A 6 -6.93 14.91 0.94
N LEU A 7 -7.74 14.85 -0.11
CA LEU A 7 -9.06 15.50 -0.15
C LEU A 7 -9.99 15.01 0.98
N LEU A 8 -9.89 13.72 1.33
CA LEU A 8 -10.67 13.11 2.41
C LEU A 8 -10.15 13.51 3.79
N GLU A 9 -8.82 13.54 4.02
CA GLU A 9 -8.24 14.02 5.27
C GLU A 9 -8.57 15.48 5.56
N GLU A 10 -8.56 16.34 4.52
CA GLU A 10 -8.96 17.76 4.64
C GLU A 10 -10.42 17.91 5.13
N ARG A 11 -11.23 16.86 5.00
CA ARG A 11 -12.63 16.79 5.50
C ARG A 11 -12.76 16.02 6.81
N GLY A 12 -11.66 15.66 7.46
CA GLY A 12 -11.65 14.93 8.73
C GLY A 12 -11.90 13.42 8.59
N ILE A 13 -11.76 12.86 7.38
CA ILE A 13 -11.87 11.42 7.17
C ILE A 13 -10.46 10.83 7.09
N ALA A 14 -10.08 10.05 8.10
CA ALA A 14 -8.78 9.38 8.13
C ALA A 14 -8.67 8.31 7.03
N THR A 15 -7.50 8.25 6.39
CA THR A 15 -7.19 7.40 5.26
C THR A 15 -5.81 6.76 5.39
N THR A 16 -5.64 5.61 4.76
CA THR A 16 -4.34 4.96 4.57
C THR A 16 -4.27 4.41 3.16
N TYR A 17 -3.07 4.30 2.60
CA TYR A 17 -2.87 3.88 1.22
C TYR A 17 -1.86 2.73 1.13
N VAL A 18 -2.27 1.58 0.58
CA VAL A 18 -1.38 0.44 0.32
C VAL A 18 -0.92 0.49 -1.13
N ALA A 19 0.39 0.60 -1.33
CA ALA A 19 0.98 0.86 -2.64
C ALA A 19 2.10 -0.13 -3.00
N THR A 20 2.19 -0.47 -4.28
CA THR A 20 3.27 -1.30 -4.85
C THR A 20 4.27 -0.50 -5.71
N GLY A 21 3.95 0.74 -6.07
CA GLY A 21 4.85 1.66 -6.79
C GLY A 21 5.39 2.75 -5.86
N ARG A 22 6.58 2.57 -5.31
CA ARG A 22 7.14 3.42 -4.24
C ARG A 22 7.43 4.83 -4.71
N ASP A 23 8.11 4.94 -5.84
CA ASP A 23 8.47 6.15 -6.58
C ASP A 23 7.23 6.95 -6.99
N LEU A 24 6.24 6.30 -7.60
CA LEU A 24 4.97 6.94 -7.93
C LEU A 24 4.24 7.44 -6.67
N THR A 25 4.27 6.66 -5.59
CA THR A 25 3.65 7.05 -4.32
C THR A 25 4.35 8.26 -3.70
N ALA A 26 5.69 8.30 -3.76
CA ALA A 26 6.49 9.43 -3.29
C ALA A 26 6.21 10.72 -4.08
N LEU A 27 5.93 10.62 -5.38
CA LEU A 27 5.53 11.79 -6.19
C LEU A 27 4.14 12.31 -5.79
N VAL A 28 3.19 11.40 -5.52
CA VAL A 28 1.83 11.76 -5.12
C VAL A 28 1.77 12.30 -3.68
N LYS A 29 2.70 11.91 -2.80
CA LYS A 29 2.76 12.21 -1.35
C LYS A 29 1.38 12.11 -0.67
N PRO A 30 0.77 10.91 -0.59
CA PRO A 30 -0.45 10.72 0.18
C PRO A 30 -0.22 11.07 1.67
N PRO A 31 -1.28 11.28 2.48
CA PRO A 31 -1.14 11.58 3.90
C PRO A 31 -0.25 10.57 4.64
N ARG A 32 -0.46 9.28 4.36
CA ARG A 32 0.35 8.16 4.84
C ARG A 32 0.21 6.98 3.88
N ALA A 33 1.26 6.19 3.71
CA ALA A 33 1.22 4.99 2.87
C ALA A 33 2.04 3.84 3.44
N LEU A 34 1.53 2.62 3.23
CA LEU A 34 2.27 1.38 3.41
C LEU A 34 2.75 0.93 2.02
N PHE A 35 4.05 0.87 1.83
CA PHE A 35 4.66 0.29 0.64
C PHE A 35 4.82 -1.22 0.81
N VAL A 36 4.33 -1.98 -0.16
CA VAL A 36 4.45 -3.43 -0.25
C VAL A 36 5.18 -3.77 -1.55
N ASN A 37 6.33 -4.44 -1.45
CA ASN A 37 7.10 -4.83 -2.63
C ASN A 37 6.56 -6.11 -3.26
N HIS A 38 5.31 -6.03 -3.72
CA HIS A 38 4.58 -7.11 -4.38
C HIS A 38 4.39 -6.80 -5.87
N PRO A 39 4.19 -7.83 -6.72
CA PRO A 39 3.78 -7.61 -8.09
C PRO A 39 2.50 -6.77 -8.16
N MET A 40 2.43 -5.87 -9.14
CA MET A 40 1.27 -4.99 -9.32
C MET A 40 -0.02 -5.81 -9.42
N GLY A 41 -1.06 -5.41 -8.68
CA GLY A 41 -2.32 -6.15 -8.54
C GLY A 41 -2.36 -7.12 -7.35
N ASN A 42 -1.23 -7.35 -6.66
CA ASN A 42 -1.14 -8.23 -5.50
C ASN A 42 -0.83 -7.47 -4.20
N ASN A 43 -1.42 -6.28 -4.03
CA ASN A 43 -1.14 -5.38 -2.91
C ASN A 43 -1.33 -6.03 -1.53
N PHE A 44 -2.25 -6.99 -1.40
CA PHE A 44 -2.53 -7.69 -0.14
C PHE A 44 -1.88 -9.07 -0.04
N GLY A 45 -0.94 -9.40 -0.94
CA GLY A 45 -0.27 -10.69 -0.94
C GLY A 45 -0.95 -11.73 -1.84
N PRO A 46 -0.51 -13.00 -1.78
CA PRO A 46 -1.04 -14.07 -2.60
C PRO A 46 -2.54 -14.34 -2.35
N ALA A 47 -3.19 -14.91 -3.36
CA ALA A 47 -4.54 -15.47 -3.18
C ALA A 47 -4.53 -16.58 -2.11
N ASN A 48 -5.60 -16.64 -1.33
CA ASN A 48 -5.82 -17.63 -0.26
C ASN A 48 -4.76 -17.62 0.86
N ASP A 49 -4.09 -16.48 1.08
CA ASP A 49 -3.19 -16.27 2.22
C ASP A 49 -3.77 -15.22 3.20
N PRO A 50 -4.76 -15.62 4.03
CA PRO A 50 -5.47 -14.69 4.90
C PRO A 50 -4.59 -14.11 6.01
N GLU A 51 -3.49 -14.79 6.39
CA GLU A 51 -2.56 -14.29 7.40
C GLU A 51 -1.81 -13.06 6.87
N THR A 52 -1.18 -13.19 5.70
CA THR A 52 -0.48 -12.07 5.03
C THR A 52 -1.44 -10.91 4.73
N GLN A 53 -2.62 -11.20 4.18
CA GLN A 53 -3.62 -10.20 3.87
C GLN A 53 -4.03 -9.39 5.11
N ARG A 54 -4.25 -10.09 6.24
CA ARG A 54 -4.63 -9.46 7.50
C ARG A 54 -3.50 -8.66 8.12
N GLU A 55 -2.27 -9.13 8.02
CA GLU A 55 -1.10 -8.38 8.49
C GLU A 55 -0.98 -7.04 7.74
N ILE A 56 -1.11 -7.05 6.42
CA ILE A 56 -1.03 -5.84 5.58
C ILE A 56 -2.14 -4.86 5.95
N VAL A 57 -3.39 -5.33 6.08
CA VAL A 57 -4.51 -4.47 6.49
C VAL A 57 -4.28 -3.88 7.88
N ARG A 58 -3.87 -4.70 8.86
CA ARG A 58 -3.61 -4.23 10.23
C ARG A 58 -2.51 -3.17 10.26
N ARG A 59 -1.40 -3.39 9.55
CA ARG A 59 -0.31 -2.41 9.48
C ARG A 59 -0.75 -1.13 8.79
N ALA A 60 -1.47 -1.24 7.67
CA ALA A 60 -1.98 -0.09 6.95
C ALA A 60 -2.91 0.77 7.83
N LEU A 61 -3.82 0.12 8.57
CA LEU A 61 -4.71 0.81 9.52
C LEU A 61 -3.92 1.38 10.71
N GLY A 62 -2.94 0.66 11.24
CA GLY A 62 -2.06 1.15 12.31
C GLY A 62 -1.26 2.40 11.93
N LEU A 63 -1.04 2.66 10.63
CA LEU A 63 -0.44 3.94 10.20
C LEU A 63 -1.31 5.14 10.55
N VAL A 64 -2.64 4.98 10.60
CA VAL A 64 -3.54 6.08 11.00
C VAL A 64 -3.23 6.58 12.41
N GLU A 65 -2.80 5.67 13.30
CA GLU A 65 -2.47 6.00 14.69
C GLU A 65 -1.01 6.43 14.87
N THR A 66 -0.10 5.95 14.01
CA THR A 66 1.35 6.07 14.23
C THR A 66 2.05 7.09 13.33
N VAL A 67 1.42 7.52 12.24
CA VAL A 67 2.02 8.43 11.26
C VAL A 67 1.39 9.81 11.37
N GLU A 68 2.18 10.76 11.87
CA GLU A 68 1.77 12.16 12.04
C GLU A 68 2.19 13.05 10.85
N VAL A 69 3.29 12.69 10.17
CA VAL A 69 3.86 13.52 9.10
C VAL A 69 3.27 13.11 7.75
N GLY A 70 2.60 14.06 7.09
CA GLY A 70 2.06 13.90 5.74
C GLY A 70 3.12 13.51 4.71
N GLY A 71 2.82 12.57 3.81
CA GLY A 71 3.76 12.10 2.79
C GLY A 71 4.66 10.95 3.24
N THR A 72 4.52 10.50 4.49
CA THR A 72 5.30 9.38 5.03
C THR A 72 4.93 8.07 4.32
N ILE A 73 5.97 7.34 3.92
CA ILE A 73 5.87 6.00 3.34
C ILE A 73 6.60 5.05 4.28
N VAL A 74 5.89 4.05 4.78
CA VAL A 74 6.45 2.98 5.61
C VAL A 74 6.58 1.73 4.75
N ASP A 75 7.76 1.11 4.75
CA ASP A 75 8.01 -0.10 4.00
C ASP A 75 7.56 -1.34 4.79
N MET A 76 6.85 -2.26 4.13
CA MET A 76 6.51 -3.57 4.68
C MET A 76 7.79 -4.40 4.83
N PRO A 77 8.04 -5.07 5.97
CA PRO A 77 9.27 -5.84 6.19
C PRO A 77 9.34 -7.12 5.34
N THR A 78 8.20 -7.64 4.89
CA THR A 78 8.11 -8.88 4.11
C THR A 78 8.08 -8.58 2.62
N ASN A 79 8.79 -9.42 1.87
CA ASN A 79 8.88 -9.35 0.41
C ASN A 79 8.09 -10.47 -0.24
N TRP A 80 7.69 -10.28 -1.50
CA TRP A 80 7.08 -11.35 -2.28
C TRP A 80 8.05 -12.53 -2.46
N THR A 81 7.61 -13.73 -2.08
CA THR A 81 8.47 -14.93 -2.01
C THR A 81 8.39 -15.85 -3.22
N LYS A 82 7.42 -15.63 -4.13
CA LYS A 82 7.20 -16.49 -5.31
C LYS A 82 7.79 -15.84 -6.56
N PRO A 83 8.42 -16.59 -7.48
CA PRO A 83 8.77 -16.06 -8.79
C PRO A 83 7.52 -15.50 -9.47
N PHE A 84 7.57 -14.24 -9.91
CA PHE A 84 6.52 -13.62 -10.70
C PHE A 84 7.07 -13.34 -12.10
N ALA A 85 6.40 -13.86 -13.11
CA ALA A 85 6.67 -13.53 -14.51
C ALA A 85 5.41 -12.86 -15.07
N PHE A 86 5.60 -11.70 -15.70
CA PHE A 86 4.53 -11.07 -16.46
C PHE A 86 4.25 -11.92 -17.70
N GLY A 87 3.06 -12.52 -17.78
CA GLY A 87 2.55 -13.13 -18.99
C GLY A 87 1.80 -12.06 -19.79
N PRO A 88 2.37 -11.47 -20.86
CA PRO A 88 1.56 -10.70 -21.79
C PRO A 88 0.55 -11.69 -22.37
N GLY A 89 -0.73 -11.57 -22.00
CA GLY A 89 -1.75 -12.47 -22.49
C GLY A 89 -1.70 -12.49 -24.02
N THR A 90 -1.26 -13.60 -24.60
CA THR A 90 -1.42 -13.87 -26.01
C THR A 90 -2.89 -14.26 -26.17
N GLY A 91 -3.72 -13.26 -26.48
CA GLY A 91 -5.05 -13.51 -27.03
C GLY A 91 -4.99 -14.15 -28.40
#